data_AF-A0A0N4VTE9-F1
#
_entry.id   AF-A0A0N4VTE9-F1
#
_cell.length_a   1.000
_cell.length_b   1.000
_cell.length_c   1.000
_cell.angle_alpha   90.00
_cell.angle_beta   90.00
_cell.angle_gamma   90.00
#
_symmetry.space_group_name_H-M   'P 1'
#
loop_
_entity.id
_entity.type
_entity.pdbx_description
1 polymer ?
#
loop_
_entity_poly.entity_id
_entity_poly.type
_entity_poly.pdbx_seq_one_letter_code
_entity_poly.pdbx_strand_id
1 'polypeptide(L)'
;MAQYQQNWVKLFTERQFFSIQASHIDTFVTVQAAFLETDAVQLDAKVPVRICLRSSAVHPIRLSAVVVGCDAERRRRNPVAISDVMPLVQASRQSITLEPKKKTAVIVILDLSKAQIQKGQTLWITRVCLEIGDRHSKMFGQLEYNFDHTLLQSQRPRSEFGSNMLRIAASDGDLEANPSSTRVSCLVAEIAAATLELKNTCNHKIEAVRLDFKRNEQQTTEAIAVLFVDENDELRSELTIVGAEVVESGETIHVPVRFSAQLVGNIDLELETSYLLLGETRRRIGRIHLTITAREPLSVKSGVLSMNGLPLASILNHSEYVIKAEVTANANIIITHVEWLLVSSPIVH
;
A
#
# COMPACT_ATOMS: atom_id res chain seq x y z
N MET A 1 -52.16 -14.09 -42.51
CA MET A 1 -52.53 -13.95 -41.08
C MET A 1 -51.98 -15.07 -40.19
N ALA A 2 -52.12 -16.35 -40.53
CA ALA A 2 -51.67 -17.48 -39.70
C ALA A 2 -50.17 -17.45 -39.34
N GLN A 3 -49.31 -17.02 -40.26
CA GLN A 3 -47.86 -16.91 -40.04
C GLN A 3 -47.48 -15.81 -39.03
N TYR A 4 -48.20 -14.69 -39.02
CA TYR A 4 -48.02 -13.65 -38.00
C TYR A 4 -48.43 -14.14 -36.62
N GLN A 5 -49.55 -14.86 -36.54
CA GLN A 5 -50.03 -15.43 -35.28
C GLN A 5 -49.04 -16.49 -34.75
N GLN A 6 -48.47 -17.33 -35.62
CA GLN A 6 -47.41 -18.27 -35.24
C GLN A 6 -46.12 -17.59 -34.80
N ASN A 7 -45.73 -16.48 -35.44
CA ASN A 7 -44.56 -15.69 -35.04
C ASN A 7 -44.77 -15.04 -33.67
N TRP A 8 -45.96 -14.50 -33.39
CA TRP A 8 -46.30 -13.95 -32.07
C TRP A 8 -46.34 -15.05 -31.00
N VAL A 9 -46.97 -16.19 -31.28
CA VAL A 9 -46.97 -17.33 -30.35
C VAL A 9 -45.54 -17.79 -30.05
N LYS A 10 -44.69 -17.92 -31.07
CA LYS A 10 -43.28 -18.27 -30.89
C LYS A 10 -42.56 -17.26 -30.00
N LEU A 11 -42.73 -15.97 -30.27
CA LEU A 11 -42.10 -14.87 -29.52
C LEU A 11 -42.57 -14.78 -28.05
N PHE A 12 -43.83 -15.12 -27.76
CA PHE A 12 -44.36 -15.21 -26.38
C PHE A 12 -44.06 -16.55 -25.68
N THR A 13 -43.55 -17.54 -26.42
CA THR A 13 -43.11 -18.83 -25.87
C THR A 13 -41.60 -18.82 -25.59
N GLU A 14 -40.84 -18.06 -26.38
CA GLU A 14 -39.42 -17.81 -26.15
C GLU A 14 -39.21 -16.98 -24.90
N ARG A 15 -38.19 -17.34 -24.13
CA ARG A 15 -37.84 -16.61 -22.92
C ARG A 15 -37.14 -15.32 -23.30
N GLN A 16 -37.63 -14.22 -22.74
CA GLN A 16 -37.08 -12.91 -23.03
C GLN A 16 -36.25 -12.43 -21.85
N PHE A 17 -35.00 -12.08 -22.15
CA PHE A 17 -34.10 -11.41 -21.22
C PHE A 17 -34.13 -9.90 -21.46
N PHE A 18 -34.22 -9.10 -20.39
CA PHE A 18 -34.01 -7.66 -20.46
C PHE A 18 -32.90 -7.21 -19.51
N SER A 19 -32.12 -6.23 -19.93
CA SER A 19 -31.29 -5.42 -19.02
C SER A 19 -31.62 -3.96 -19.25
N ILE A 20 -31.98 -3.26 -18.17
CA ILE A 20 -32.36 -1.85 -18.21
C ILE A 20 -31.39 -1.07 -17.32
N GLN A 21 -30.70 -0.10 -17.91
CA GLN A 21 -29.93 0.89 -17.17
C GLN A 21 -30.89 1.85 -16.46
N ALA A 22 -31.07 1.65 -15.15
CA ALA A 22 -32.04 2.35 -14.32
C ALA A 22 -31.49 3.66 -13.72
N SER A 23 -30.20 3.94 -13.88
CA SER A 23 -29.50 5.07 -13.25
C SER A 23 -30.06 6.46 -13.60
N HIS A 24 -30.70 6.61 -14.77
CA HIS A 24 -31.16 7.90 -15.31
C HIS A 24 -32.66 7.93 -15.62
N ILE A 25 -33.42 6.95 -15.15
CA ILE A 25 -34.86 6.84 -15.40
C ILE A 25 -35.60 6.71 -14.07
N ASP A 26 -36.79 7.28 -14.01
CA ASP A 26 -37.67 7.11 -12.86
C ASP A 26 -38.20 5.67 -12.84
N THR A 27 -37.71 4.88 -11.89
CA THR A 27 -38.17 3.51 -11.67
C THR A 27 -39.08 3.42 -10.45
N PHE A 28 -39.75 2.28 -10.30
CA PHE A 28 -40.57 2.00 -9.12
C PHE A 28 -39.76 1.77 -7.84
N VAL A 29 -38.42 1.78 -7.91
CA VAL A 29 -37.56 1.48 -6.75
C VAL A 29 -36.31 2.37 -6.76
N THR A 30 -36.14 3.16 -5.72
CA THR A 30 -34.89 3.90 -5.52
C THR A 30 -33.90 3.06 -4.74
N VAL A 31 -32.63 3.08 -5.14
CA VAL A 31 -31.55 2.26 -4.57
C VAL A 31 -30.47 3.13 -3.95
N GLN A 32 -30.04 2.77 -2.74
CA GLN A 32 -28.86 3.31 -2.09
C GLN A 32 -28.00 2.15 -1.58
N ALA A 33 -26.68 2.28 -1.60
CA ALA A 33 -25.77 1.28 -1.08
C ALA A 33 -24.58 1.93 -0.36
N ALA A 34 -24.13 1.29 0.72
CA ALA A 34 -22.98 1.73 1.50
C ALA A 34 -22.31 0.54 2.19
N PHE A 35 -20.99 0.63 2.35
CA PHE A 35 -20.25 -0.18 3.30
C PHE A 35 -20.67 0.21 4.71
N LEU A 36 -20.85 -0.78 5.58
CA LEU A 36 -21.08 -0.54 7.01
C LEU A 36 -19.77 -0.32 7.78
N GLU A 37 -18.64 -0.73 7.21
CA GLU A 37 -17.31 -0.47 7.75
C GLU A 37 -16.85 0.96 7.39
N THR A 38 -16.28 1.63 8.38
CA THR A 38 -15.69 2.97 8.22
C THR A 38 -14.16 2.94 8.22
N ASP A 39 -13.58 1.91 8.84
CA ASP A 39 -12.14 1.75 8.98
C ASP A 39 -11.54 0.94 7.83
N ALA A 40 -10.20 0.92 7.75
CA ALA A 40 -9.51 0.13 6.75
C ALA A 40 -9.65 -1.37 7.05
N VAL A 41 -9.94 -2.18 6.02
CA VAL A 41 -10.18 -3.62 6.16
C VAL A 41 -9.07 -4.45 5.51
N GLN A 42 -8.82 -5.64 6.06
CA GLN A 42 -7.84 -6.58 5.53
C GLN A 42 -8.28 -7.19 4.19
N LEU A 43 -7.31 -7.71 3.42
CA LEU A 43 -7.53 -8.29 2.08
C LEU A 43 -8.41 -9.54 2.07
N ASP A 44 -8.50 -10.26 3.18
CA ASP A 44 -9.31 -11.47 3.35
C ASP A 44 -10.59 -11.22 4.16
N ALA A 45 -10.90 -9.96 4.47
CA ALA A 45 -12.05 -9.60 5.26
C ALA A 45 -13.38 -9.91 4.55
N LYS A 46 -14.40 -10.22 5.36
CA LYS A 46 -15.79 -10.31 4.92
C LYS A 46 -16.51 -9.02 5.27
N VAL A 47 -16.76 -8.20 4.28
CA VAL A 47 -17.25 -6.83 4.47
C VAL A 47 -18.77 -6.77 4.27
N PRO A 48 -19.53 -6.30 5.26
CA PRO A 48 -20.96 -6.07 5.10
C PRO A 48 -21.26 -4.82 4.27
N VAL A 49 -22.05 -4.99 3.22
CA VAL A 49 -22.61 -3.92 2.39
C VAL A 49 -24.11 -3.85 2.64
N ARG A 50 -24.60 -2.67 3.02
CA ARG A 50 -26.02 -2.40 3.19
C ARG A 50 -26.59 -1.76 1.94
N ILE A 51 -27.66 -2.34 1.42
CA ILE A 51 -28.43 -1.86 0.28
C ILE A 51 -29.83 -1.48 0.79
N CYS A 52 -30.22 -0.23 0.59
CA CYS A 52 -31.54 0.28 0.92
C CYS A 52 -32.36 0.44 -0.36
N LEU A 53 -33.49 -0.24 -0.41
CA LEU A 53 -34.44 -0.22 -1.52
C LEU A 53 -35.73 0.44 -1.04
N ARG A 54 -36.20 1.49 -1.71
CA ARG A 54 -37.49 2.11 -1.39
C ARG A 54 -38.42 1.95 -2.59
N SER A 55 -39.44 1.12 -2.40
CA SER A 55 -40.44 0.83 -3.42
C SER A 55 -41.51 1.93 -3.46
N SER A 56 -41.89 2.37 -4.65
CA SER A 56 -43.09 3.17 -4.92
C SER A 56 -44.22 2.33 -5.52
N ALA A 57 -44.00 1.03 -5.71
CA ALA A 57 -45.01 0.11 -6.24
C ALA A 57 -46.21 -0.03 -5.28
N VAL A 58 -47.37 -0.29 -5.88
CA VAL A 58 -48.63 -0.54 -5.16
C VAL A 58 -48.83 -2.01 -4.77
N HIS A 59 -48.03 -2.91 -5.34
CA HIS A 59 -48.04 -4.34 -5.05
C HIS A 59 -46.64 -4.84 -4.68
N PRO A 60 -46.54 -5.94 -3.89
CA PRO A 60 -45.25 -6.51 -3.56
C PRO A 60 -44.50 -6.98 -4.82
N ILE A 61 -43.21 -6.71 -4.89
CA ILE A 61 -42.36 -7.11 -6.01
C ILE A 61 -41.30 -8.08 -5.50
N ARG A 62 -41.21 -9.26 -6.13
CA ARG A 62 -40.20 -10.27 -5.82
C ARG A 62 -38.99 -10.08 -6.71
N LEU A 63 -37.84 -9.94 -6.08
CA LEU A 63 -36.54 -9.93 -6.72
C LEU A 63 -35.88 -11.30 -6.52
N SER A 64 -35.37 -11.86 -7.60
CA SER A 64 -34.63 -13.12 -7.58
C SER A 64 -33.31 -12.95 -6.83
N ALA A 65 -32.62 -11.83 -7.06
CA ALA A 65 -31.46 -11.42 -6.30
C ALA A 65 -31.27 -9.91 -6.31
N VAL A 66 -30.53 -9.44 -5.31
CA VAL A 66 -29.90 -8.13 -5.27
C VAL A 66 -28.40 -8.34 -5.31
N VAL A 67 -27.74 -7.83 -6.33
CA VAL A 67 -26.30 -7.99 -6.57
C VAL A 67 -25.62 -6.65 -6.37
N VAL A 68 -24.56 -6.59 -5.58
CA VAL A 68 -23.67 -5.42 -5.50
C VAL A 68 -22.40 -5.69 -6.28
N GLY A 69 -21.95 -4.72 -7.04
CA GLY A 69 -20.65 -4.72 -7.72
C GLY A 69 -19.78 -3.60 -7.19
N CYS A 70 -18.53 -3.96 -6.90
CA CYS A 70 -17.51 -3.03 -6.44
C CYS A 70 -16.29 -3.06 -7.37
N ASP A 71 -15.66 -1.90 -7.57
CA ASP A 71 -14.41 -1.76 -8.32
C ASP A 71 -13.30 -1.22 -7.41
N ALA A 72 -12.07 -1.68 -7.65
CA ALA A 72 -10.90 -1.26 -6.91
C ALA A 72 -10.20 -0.11 -7.64
N GLU A 73 -9.66 0.83 -6.87
CA GLU A 73 -8.90 1.96 -7.39
C GLU A 73 -7.69 1.48 -8.20
N ARG A 74 -7.69 1.81 -9.48
CA ARG A 74 -6.58 1.52 -10.37
C ARG A 74 -5.45 2.51 -10.10
N ARG A 75 -4.34 2.05 -9.51
CA ARG A 75 -3.07 2.79 -9.62
C ARG A 75 -2.68 2.80 -11.10
N ARG A 76 -2.93 3.91 -11.81
CA ARG A 76 -2.48 4.11 -13.19
C ARG A 76 -0.95 4.05 -13.24
N ARG A 77 -0.39 2.86 -13.47
CA ARG A 77 0.91 2.68 -14.10
C ARG A 77 0.63 2.01 -15.44
N ASN A 78 0.88 2.75 -16.53
CA ASN A 78 0.73 2.41 -17.95
C ASN A 78 -0.69 2.45 -18.56
N PRO A 79 -0.97 3.41 -19.48
CA PRO A 79 -2.20 3.47 -20.27
C PRO A 79 -2.10 2.64 -21.57
N VAL A 80 -1.43 1.48 -21.55
CA VAL A 80 -1.30 0.60 -22.71
C VAL A 80 -1.66 -0.82 -22.31
N ALA A 81 -2.96 -1.11 -22.28
CA ALA A 81 -3.56 -2.42 -22.50
C ALA A 81 -5.08 -2.26 -22.39
N ILE A 82 -5.73 -2.01 -23.53
CA ILE A 82 -7.16 -2.20 -23.69
C ILE A 82 -7.38 -3.71 -23.81
N SER A 83 -7.79 -4.39 -22.72
CA SER A 83 -8.71 -5.56 -22.74
C SER A 83 -8.79 -6.39 -21.44
N ASP A 84 -8.08 -6.08 -20.36
CA ASP A 84 -8.32 -6.79 -19.09
C ASP A 84 -9.30 -6.03 -18.20
N VAL A 85 -10.60 -6.26 -18.42
CA VAL A 85 -11.64 -5.91 -17.44
C VAL A 85 -11.46 -6.89 -16.28
N MET A 86 -10.72 -6.50 -15.25
CA MET A 86 -10.72 -7.26 -14.00
C MET A 86 -12.17 -7.45 -13.54
N PRO A 87 -12.56 -8.68 -13.16
CA PRO A 87 -13.93 -8.95 -12.77
C PRO A 87 -14.28 -8.12 -11.54
N LEU A 88 -15.41 -7.41 -11.63
CA LEU A 88 -15.98 -6.67 -10.51
C LEU A 88 -16.12 -7.58 -9.29
N VAL A 89 -15.77 -7.07 -8.12
CA VAL A 89 -15.97 -7.81 -6.88
C VAL A 89 -17.45 -7.79 -6.59
N GLN A 90 -18.08 -8.96 -6.60
CA GLN A 90 -19.53 -9.08 -6.51
C GLN A 90 -19.95 -9.96 -5.36
N ALA A 91 -21.07 -9.57 -4.76
CA ALA A 91 -21.81 -10.39 -3.84
C ALA A 91 -23.30 -10.19 -4.08
N SER A 92 -24.09 -11.21 -3.75
CA SER A 92 -25.52 -11.18 -3.96
C SER A 92 -26.29 -11.73 -2.79
N ARG A 93 -27.55 -11.33 -2.69
CA ARG A 93 -28.52 -11.92 -1.79
C ARG A 93 -29.78 -12.25 -2.55
N GLN A 94 -30.20 -13.51 -2.45
CA GLN A 94 -31.33 -14.05 -3.19
C GLN A 94 -32.66 -13.81 -2.46
N SER A 95 -33.75 -13.90 -3.21
CA SER A 95 -35.12 -13.98 -2.71
C SER A 95 -35.54 -12.79 -1.83
N ILE A 96 -35.45 -11.59 -2.39
CA ILE A 96 -35.85 -10.35 -1.71
C ILE A 96 -37.28 -9.97 -2.11
N THR A 97 -38.13 -9.67 -1.14
CA THR A 97 -39.47 -9.11 -1.40
C THR A 97 -39.50 -7.64 -1.04
N LEU A 98 -39.89 -6.81 -2.00
CA LEU A 98 -40.14 -5.39 -1.82
C LEU A 98 -41.61 -5.19 -1.49
N GLU A 99 -41.89 -4.75 -0.26
CA GLU A 99 -43.25 -4.41 0.15
C GLU A 99 -43.70 -3.08 -0.49
N PRO A 100 -45.00 -2.92 -0.79
CA PRO A 100 -45.55 -1.70 -1.37
C PRO A 100 -45.21 -0.47 -0.53
N LYS A 101 -44.77 0.61 -1.19
CA LYS A 101 -44.53 1.94 -0.56
C LYS A 101 -43.61 1.90 0.68
N LYS A 102 -42.76 0.87 0.82
CA LYS A 102 -41.92 0.64 2.01
C LYS A 102 -40.43 0.65 1.67
N LYS A 103 -39.62 0.98 2.68
CA LYS A 103 -38.15 0.84 2.66
C LYS A 103 -37.76 -0.57 3.13
N THR A 104 -36.97 -1.26 2.33
CA THR A 104 -36.38 -2.57 2.62
C THR A 104 -34.87 -2.43 2.70
N ALA A 105 -34.26 -2.89 3.80
CA ALA A 105 -32.81 -2.93 3.95
C ALA A 105 -32.31 -4.36 3.75
N VAL A 106 -31.29 -4.52 2.92
CA VAL A 106 -30.67 -5.79 2.58
C VAL A 106 -29.20 -5.68 2.94
N ILE A 107 -28.68 -6.66 3.68
CA ILE A 107 -27.24 -6.78 3.94
C ILE A 107 -26.70 -7.91 3.07
N VAL A 108 -25.63 -7.62 2.34
CA VAL A 108 -24.87 -8.54 1.50
C VAL A 108 -23.44 -8.60 2.06
N ILE A 109 -22.87 -9.79 2.16
CA ILE A 109 -21.49 -9.98 2.63
C ILE A 109 -20.57 -10.12 1.43
N LEU A 110 -19.65 -9.15 1.29
CA LEU A 110 -18.62 -9.15 0.26
C LEU A 110 -17.37 -9.87 0.79
N ASP A 111 -17.01 -10.97 0.16
CA ASP A 111 -15.83 -11.75 0.53
C ASP A 111 -14.61 -11.28 -0.27
N LEU A 112 -13.71 -10.54 0.38
CA LEU A 112 -12.54 -9.97 -0.28
C LEU A 112 -11.45 -11.02 -0.56
N SER A 113 -11.48 -12.18 0.11
CA SER A 113 -10.47 -13.24 -0.08
C SER A 113 -10.41 -13.79 -1.51
N LYS A 114 -11.51 -13.64 -2.26
CA LYS A 114 -11.64 -14.09 -3.66
C LYS A 114 -11.41 -12.96 -4.65
N ALA A 115 -11.21 -11.74 -4.16
CA ALA A 115 -11.06 -10.56 -4.97
C ALA A 115 -9.58 -10.33 -5.29
N GLN A 116 -9.26 -9.97 -6.54
CA GLN A 116 -7.91 -9.61 -6.95
C GLN A 116 -7.61 -8.15 -6.56
N ILE A 117 -7.70 -7.83 -5.28
CA ILE A 117 -7.48 -6.45 -4.78
C ILE A 117 -6.05 -6.36 -4.22
N GLN A 118 -5.41 -5.20 -4.39
CA GLN A 118 -4.07 -4.93 -3.85
C GLN A 118 -4.15 -4.13 -2.55
N LYS A 119 -3.10 -4.28 -1.73
CA LYS A 119 -2.90 -3.54 -0.48
C LYS A 119 -2.93 -2.03 -0.72
N GLY A 120 -3.58 -1.29 0.17
CA GLY A 120 -3.66 0.18 0.10
C GLY A 120 -4.53 0.71 -1.05
N GLN A 121 -5.27 -0.15 -1.75
CA GLN A 121 -6.29 0.28 -2.72
C GLN A 121 -7.57 0.69 -2.02
N THR A 122 -8.33 1.53 -2.71
CA THR A 122 -9.68 1.89 -2.31
C THR A 122 -10.70 1.07 -3.10
N LEU A 123 -11.64 0.42 -2.43
CA LEU A 123 -12.77 -0.25 -3.04
C LEU A 123 -13.99 0.69 -3.06
N TRP A 124 -14.69 0.74 -4.18
CA TRP A 124 -15.88 1.58 -4.35
C TRP A 124 -17.08 0.75 -4.79
N ILE A 125 -18.26 1.07 -4.25
CA ILE A 125 -19.51 0.51 -4.78
C ILE A 125 -19.82 1.21 -6.10
N THR A 126 -19.66 0.49 -7.21
CA THR A 126 -19.87 1.00 -8.57
C THR A 126 -21.24 0.69 -9.11
N ARG A 127 -21.88 -0.41 -8.68
CA ARG A 127 -23.21 -0.76 -9.16
C ARG A 127 -24.03 -1.60 -8.19
N VAL A 128 -25.35 -1.52 -8.32
CA VAL A 128 -26.30 -2.47 -7.75
C VAL A 128 -27.24 -2.96 -8.86
N CYS A 129 -27.40 -4.27 -8.99
CA CYS A 129 -28.33 -4.90 -9.93
C CYS A 129 -29.49 -5.54 -9.16
N LEU A 130 -30.72 -5.27 -9.61
CA LEU A 130 -31.92 -5.93 -9.11
C LEU A 130 -32.41 -6.93 -10.16
N GLU A 131 -32.32 -8.22 -9.84
CA GLU A 131 -32.77 -9.28 -10.74
C GLU A 131 -34.26 -9.56 -10.54
N ILE A 132 -35.02 -9.56 -11.63
CA ILE A 132 -36.46 -9.77 -11.66
C ILE A 132 -36.75 -11.01 -12.50
N GLY A 133 -37.55 -11.92 -11.95
CA GLY A 133 -37.82 -13.21 -12.59
C GLY A 133 -36.66 -14.18 -12.42
N ASP A 134 -36.97 -15.47 -12.34
CA ASP A 134 -35.98 -16.52 -12.19
C ASP A 134 -35.74 -17.26 -13.52
N ARG A 135 -34.85 -18.25 -13.52
CA ARG A 135 -34.57 -19.09 -14.70
C ARG A 135 -35.78 -19.88 -15.22
N HIS A 136 -36.91 -19.86 -14.52
CA HIS A 136 -38.15 -20.54 -14.90
C HIS A 136 -39.22 -19.56 -15.40
N SER A 137 -38.97 -18.25 -15.29
CA SER A 137 -39.87 -17.19 -15.72
C SER A 137 -39.81 -16.98 -17.25
N LYS A 138 -40.96 -16.72 -17.88
CA LYS A 138 -41.01 -16.41 -19.33
C LYS A 138 -40.33 -15.09 -19.68
N MET A 139 -40.35 -14.14 -18.75
CA MET A 139 -39.64 -12.87 -18.80
C MET A 139 -38.77 -12.78 -17.55
N PHE A 140 -37.48 -12.53 -17.75
CA PHE A 140 -36.53 -12.32 -16.66
C PHE A 140 -35.52 -11.26 -17.06
N GLY A 141 -34.90 -10.62 -16.10
CA GLY A 141 -34.00 -9.53 -16.43
C GLY A 141 -33.46 -8.81 -15.22
N GLN A 142 -32.79 -7.70 -15.47
CA GLN A 142 -32.17 -6.91 -14.43
C GLN A 142 -32.36 -5.41 -14.62
N LEU A 143 -32.48 -4.71 -13.49
CA LEU A 143 -32.37 -3.27 -13.41
C LEU A 143 -31.00 -2.94 -12.85
N GLU A 144 -30.17 -2.25 -13.64
CA GLU A 144 -28.81 -1.86 -13.27
C GLU A 144 -28.79 -0.43 -12.74
N TYR A 145 -28.23 -0.21 -11.57
CA TYR A 145 -28.01 1.12 -10.98
C TYR A 145 -26.51 1.33 -10.85
N ASN A 146 -25.93 2.14 -11.72
CA ASN A 146 -24.52 2.52 -11.71
C ASN A 146 -24.32 3.77 -10.87
N PHE A 147 -23.28 3.73 -10.05
CA PHE A 147 -22.81 4.82 -9.22
C PHE A 147 -21.49 5.32 -9.83
N ASP A 148 -21.56 6.02 -10.97
CA ASP A 148 -20.36 6.55 -11.63
C ASP A 148 -19.49 7.36 -10.66
N HIS A 149 -18.16 7.24 -10.74
CA HIS A 149 -17.24 7.97 -9.86
C HIS A 149 -16.77 9.31 -10.44
N THR A 150 -17.08 9.59 -11.69
CA THR A 150 -16.35 10.61 -12.49
C THR A 150 -17.05 11.95 -12.64
N LEU A 151 -18.30 12.13 -12.22
CA LEU A 151 -19.01 13.40 -12.42
C LEU A 151 -19.85 13.80 -11.19
N LEU A 152 -19.54 14.99 -10.69
CA LEU A 152 -20.36 15.86 -9.82
C LEU A 152 -20.91 15.20 -8.54
N GLN A 153 -20.13 15.27 -7.46
CA GLN A 153 -20.57 14.92 -6.10
C GLN A 153 -21.71 15.82 -5.55
N SER A 154 -22.07 16.92 -6.22
CA SER A 154 -22.96 17.95 -5.63
C SER A 154 -24.46 17.63 -5.69
N GLN A 155 -24.89 16.59 -6.43
CA GLN A 155 -26.32 16.23 -6.56
C GLN A 155 -26.70 14.88 -5.94
N ARG A 156 -25.77 14.19 -5.28
CA ARG A 156 -26.10 12.90 -4.65
C ARG A 156 -26.77 13.13 -3.31
N PRO A 157 -27.90 12.45 -3.02
CA PRO A 157 -28.31 12.26 -1.64
C PRO A 157 -27.14 11.55 -0.93
N ARG A 158 -26.54 12.19 0.07
CA ARG A 158 -25.54 11.53 0.92
C ARG A 158 -26.18 10.26 1.46
N SER A 159 -25.46 9.14 1.39
CA SER A 159 -25.90 7.91 2.06
C SER A 159 -26.07 8.22 3.54
N GLU A 160 -27.26 7.97 4.07
CA GLU A 160 -27.62 8.27 5.45
C GLU A 160 -26.95 7.30 6.46
N PHE A 161 -26.32 6.20 6.00
CA PHE A 161 -25.96 5.07 6.86
C PHE A 161 -24.60 4.42 6.58
N GLY A 162 -23.66 5.13 5.92
CA GLY A 162 -22.30 4.61 5.70
C GLY A 162 -21.56 5.25 4.52
N SER A 163 -20.36 4.72 4.22
CA SER A 163 -19.50 5.20 3.14
C SER A 163 -19.72 4.40 1.85
N ASN A 164 -19.63 5.04 0.69
CA ASN A 164 -19.59 4.35 -0.61
C ASN A 164 -18.17 3.90 -1.01
N MET A 165 -17.20 4.17 -0.13
CA MET A 165 -15.78 3.92 -0.26
C MET A 165 -15.29 3.09 0.92
N LEU A 166 -14.42 2.13 0.66
CA LEU A 166 -13.77 1.32 1.67
C LEU A 166 -12.27 1.26 1.39
N ARG A 167 -11.44 1.61 2.36
CA ARG A 167 -10.00 1.46 2.22
C ARG A 167 -9.60 0.03 2.54
N ILE A 168 -8.85 -0.59 1.65
CA ILE A 168 -8.16 -1.83 1.96
C ILE A 168 -6.88 -1.45 2.69
N ALA A 169 -6.72 -2.00 3.90
CA ALA A 169 -5.53 -1.80 4.70
C ALA A 169 -4.30 -2.02 3.80
N ALA A 170 -3.47 -0.98 3.70
CA ALA A 170 -2.09 -1.19 3.30
C ALA A 170 -1.51 -2.01 4.45
N SER A 171 -1.36 -3.32 4.27
CA SER A 171 -0.73 -4.13 5.30
C SER A 171 0.77 -3.80 5.31
N ASP A 172 1.12 -2.66 5.86
CA ASP A 172 2.28 -2.63 6.72
C ASP A 172 1.72 -3.27 7.99
N GLY A 173 2.23 -4.44 8.36
CA GLY A 173 1.73 -5.23 9.47
C GLY A 173 1.48 -4.37 10.71
N ASP A 174 0.71 -4.89 11.66
CA ASP A 174 0.30 -4.15 12.85
C ASP A 174 1.46 -3.93 13.86
N LEU A 175 2.68 -3.81 13.36
CA LEU A 175 3.88 -3.34 14.04
C LEU A 175 4.24 -1.99 13.43
N GLU A 176 3.86 -0.93 14.12
CA GLU A 176 4.16 0.44 13.70
C GLU A 176 5.50 0.88 14.30
N ALA A 177 6.42 1.38 13.47
CA ALA A 177 7.70 1.91 13.94
C ALA A 177 7.59 3.38 14.37
N ASN A 178 8.16 3.73 15.52
CA ASN A 178 8.25 5.13 15.93
C ASN A 178 9.16 5.92 14.96
N PRO A 179 8.66 6.99 14.30
CA PRO A 179 9.44 7.76 13.33
C PRO A 179 10.75 8.36 13.86
N SER A 180 10.86 8.60 15.18
CA SER A 180 12.12 9.09 15.77
C SER A 180 13.18 7.99 15.88
N SER A 181 12.77 6.73 16.03
CA SER A 181 13.67 5.58 16.16
C SER A 181 14.22 5.10 14.81
N THR A 182 13.55 5.46 13.71
CA THR A 182 13.90 5.02 12.35
C THR A 182 14.77 6.01 11.58
N ARG A 183 15.15 7.13 12.19
CA ARG A 183 16.04 8.14 11.59
C ARG A 183 17.35 8.19 12.35
N VAL A 184 18.40 7.65 11.75
CA VAL A 184 19.70 7.47 12.40
C VAL A 184 20.74 8.29 11.68
N SER A 185 21.65 8.93 12.42
CA SER A 185 22.83 9.58 11.85
C SER A 185 24.08 8.82 12.27
N CYS A 186 25.00 8.65 11.34
CA CYS A 186 26.28 7.98 11.60
C CYS A 186 27.42 8.63 10.80
N LEU A 187 28.65 8.26 11.13
CA LEU A 187 29.82 8.48 10.30
C LEU A 187 30.04 7.28 9.37
N VAL A 188 30.56 7.55 8.18
CA VAL A 188 30.94 6.49 7.24
C VAL A 188 32.03 5.61 7.87
N ALA A 189 31.90 4.30 7.67
CA ALA A 189 32.73 3.22 8.18
C ALA A 189 32.73 3.05 9.72
N GLU A 190 31.95 3.83 10.47
CA GLU A 190 31.76 3.55 11.89
C GLU A 190 30.81 2.37 12.09
N ILE A 191 30.91 1.69 13.25
CA ILE A 191 29.89 0.75 13.70
C ILE A 191 28.89 1.54 14.55
N ALA A 192 27.76 1.89 13.92
CA ALA A 192 26.67 2.59 14.58
C ALA A 192 25.68 1.59 15.19
N ALA A 193 25.03 2.00 16.28
CA ALA A 193 23.95 1.26 16.91
C ALA A 193 22.70 2.13 16.98
N ALA A 194 21.56 1.53 16.64
CA ALA A 194 20.24 2.13 16.76
C ALA A 194 19.30 1.16 17.48
N THR A 195 18.25 1.68 18.09
CA THR A 195 17.20 0.86 18.70
C THR A 195 15.87 1.26 18.06
N LEU A 196 15.32 0.36 17.26
CA LEU A 196 14.02 0.58 16.62
C LEU A 196 12.91 0.32 17.64
N GLU A 197 11.96 1.24 17.74
CA GLU A 197 10.81 1.09 18.61
C GLU A 197 9.61 0.66 17.76
N LEU A 198 9.13 -0.57 17.98
CA LEU A 198 8.01 -1.15 17.25
C LEU A 198 6.83 -1.33 18.19
N LYS A 199 5.69 -0.73 17.85
CA LYS A 199 4.46 -0.84 18.65
C LYS A 199 3.51 -1.85 18.02
N ASN A 200 3.03 -2.79 18.83
CA ASN A 200 1.94 -3.67 18.44
C ASN A 200 0.62 -2.88 18.41
N THR A 201 0.12 -2.62 17.21
CA THR A 201 -1.18 -1.99 16.97
C THR A 201 -2.28 -3.01 16.72
N CYS A 202 -2.00 -4.33 16.76
CA CYS A 202 -3.05 -5.34 16.76
C CYS A 202 -3.90 -5.15 18.02
N ASN A 203 -5.21 -5.40 17.90
CA ASN A 203 -6.09 -5.57 19.06
C ASN A 203 -5.86 -6.92 19.81
N HIS A 204 -4.77 -7.61 19.48
CA HIS A 204 -4.44 -8.95 19.95
C HIS A 204 -2.96 -9.03 20.30
N LYS A 205 -2.63 -10.01 21.14
CA LYS A 205 -1.25 -10.42 21.38
C LYS A 205 -0.63 -11.00 20.11
N ILE A 206 0.62 -10.65 19.86
CA ILE A 206 1.44 -11.19 18.78
C ILE A 206 2.64 -11.94 19.35
N GLU A 207 3.17 -12.88 18.57
CA GLU A 207 4.27 -13.75 18.98
C GLU A 207 5.36 -13.85 17.92
N ALA A 208 6.56 -14.24 18.34
CA ALA A 208 7.72 -14.51 17.49
C ALA A 208 8.03 -13.37 16.49
N VAL A 209 8.12 -12.13 17.01
CA VAL A 209 8.45 -10.97 16.18
C VAL A 209 9.85 -11.13 15.61
N ARG A 210 10.00 -10.86 14.32
CA ARG A 210 11.26 -10.94 13.59
C ARG A 210 11.40 -9.74 12.67
N LEU A 211 12.62 -9.25 12.54
CA LEU A 211 12.98 -8.20 11.62
C LEU A 211 14.03 -8.72 10.65
N ASP A 212 13.79 -8.57 9.35
CA ASP A 212 14.66 -9.03 8.30
C ASP A 212 15.06 -7.89 7.36
N PHE A 213 16.34 -7.85 6.98
CA PHE A 213 16.84 -7.07 5.85
C PHE A 213 17.39 -8.02 4.81
N LYS A 214 16.86 -7.91 3.60
CA LYS A 214 17.37 -8.63 2.43
C LYS A 214 17.78 -7.62 1.38
N ARG A 215 19.05 -7.71 0.97
CA ARG A 215 19.66 -6.76 0.02
C ARG A 215 19.01 -6.78 -1.35
N ASN A 216 18.58 -7.95 -1.82
CA ASN A 216 17.97 -8.15 -3.14
C ASN A 216 16.52 -7.64 -3.25
N GLU A 217 15.87 -7.33 -2.12
CA GLU A 217 14.50 -6.83 -2.07
C GLU A 217 14.44 -5.29 -1.94
N GLN A 218 15.60 -4.62 -1.87
CA GLN A 218 15.68 -3.16 -1.71
C GLN A 218 15.36 -2.41 -3.01
N GLN A 219 14.68 -1.27 -2.87
CA GLN A 219 14.31 -0.42 -4.01
C GLN A 219 15.46 0.49 -4.47
N THR A 220 16.40 0.79 -3.58
CA THR A 220 17.51 1.74 -3.78
C THR A 220 18.83 0.99 -3.91
N THR A 221 19.72 1.51 -4.76
CA THR A 221 21.07 0.94 -4.93
C THR A 221 21.98 1.27 -3.75
N GLU A 222 21.69 2.37 -3.06
CA GLU A 222 22.40 2.90 -1.90
C GLU A 222 22.31 1.96 -0.70
N ALA A 223 21.25 1.17 -0.60
CA ALA A 223 21.08 0.16 0.45
C ALA A 223 22.20 -0.89 0.46
N ILE A 224 22.87 -1.12 -0.69
CA ILE A 224 24.01 -2.03 -0.80
C ILE A 224 25.22 -1.52 0.00
N ALA A 225 25.30 -0.21 0.22
CA ALA A 225 26.36 0.43 0.99
C ALA A 225 26.18 0.27 2.52
N VAL A 226 25.17 -0.46 3.00
CA VAL A 226 25.02 -0.78 4.42
C VAL A 226 25.36 -2.24 4.67
N LEU A 227 26.18 -2.45 5.70
CA LEU A 227 26.51 -3.76 6.24
C LEU A 227 26.01 -3.83 7.69
N PHE A 228 25.36 -4.91 8.06
CA PHE A 228 24.87 -5.14 9.41
C PHE A 228 25.90 -5.91 10.23
N VAL A 229 25.93 -5.68 11.54
CA VAL A 229 26.81 -6.43 12.45
C VAL A 229 25.98 -7.53 13.11
N ASP A 230 26.38 -8.77 12.90
CA ASP A 230 25.71 -9.94 13.50
C ASP A 230 26.10 -10.15 14.98
N GLU A 231 25.63 -11.23 15.59
CA GLU A 231 25.91 -11.58 16.98
C GLU A 231 27.39 -11.96 17.24
N ASN A 232 28.14 -12.31 16.18
CA ASN A 232 29.56 -12.64 16.25
C ASN A 232 30.46 -11.44 15.92
N ASP A 233 29.88 -10.24 15.88
CA ASP A 233 30.55 -9.00 15.47
C ASP A 233 31.09 -9.01 14.03
N GLU A 234 30.51 -9.83 13.15
CA GLU A 234 30.88 -9.88 11.73
C GLU A 234 29.96 -9.00 10.87
N LEU A 235 30.54 -8.37 9.84
CA LEU A 235 29.79 -7.58 8.86
C LEU A 235 29.07 -8.49 7.85
N ARG A 236 27.76 -8.35 7.76
CA ARG A 236 26.86 -9.10 6.87
C ARG A 236 26.12 -8.18 5.92
N SER A 237 25.83 -8.70 4.73
CA SER A 237 25.00 -8.02 3.72
C SER A 237 23.50 -8.13 4.00
N GLU A 238 23.12 -9.01 4.92
CA GLU A 238 21.75 -9.34 5.29
C GLU A 238 21.64 -9.35 6.81
N LEU A 239 20.43 -9.12 7.31
CA LEU A 239 20.14 -9.09 8.73
C LEU A 239 18.90 -9.92 9.02
N THR A 240 18.98 -10.70 10.08
CA THR A 240 17.81 -11.28 10.74
C THR A 240 17.96 -11.03 12.22
N ILE A 241 17.00 -10.34 12.81
CA ILE A 241 16.91 -10.15 14.26
C ILE A 241 15.67 -10.86 14.76
N VAL A 242 15.87 -11.75 15.73
CA VAL A 242 14.77 -12.29 16.53
C VAL A 242 14.42 -11.24 17.58
N GLY A 243 13.22 -10.69 17.46
CA GLY A 243 12.68 -9.71 18.39
C GLY A 243 12.03 -10.36 19.60
N ALA A 244 10.98 -9.74 20.13
CA ALA A 244 10.25 -10.26 21.27
C ALA A 244 9.46 -11.54 20.94
N GLU A 245 9.47 -12.51 21.86
CA GLU A 245 8.69 -13.74 21.74
C GLU A 245 7.18 -13.48 21.85
N VAL A 246 6.79 -12.51 22.68
CA VAL A 246 5.41 -12.14 22.98
C VAL A 246 5.33 -10.62 23.11
N VAL A 247 4.31 -10.01 22.49
CA VAL A 247 4.01 -8.58 22.61
C VAL A 247 2.50 -8.40 22.78
N GLU A 248 2.09 -7.76 23.87
CA GLU A 248 0.69 -7.47 24.15
C GLU A 248 0.15 -6.36 23.24
N SER A 249 -1.19 -6.26 23.14
CA SER A 249 -1.82 -5.19 22.35
C SER A 249 -1.46 -3.81 22.93
N GLY A 250 -0.95 -2.93 22.07
CA GLY A 250 -0.52 -1.58 22.44
C GLY A 250 0.88 -1.48 23.05
N GLU A 251 1.56 -2.61 23.32
CA GLU A 251 2.92 -2.65 23.85
C GLU A 251 3.95 -2.25 22.79
N THR A 252 5.06 -1.65 23.24
CA THR A 252 6.18 -1.27 22.39
C THR A 252 7.40 -2.11 22.73
N ILE A 253 8.04 -2.67 21.70
CA ILE A 253 9.29 -3.41 21.83
C ILE A 253 10.45 -2.60 21.26
N HIS A 254 11.65 -2.92 21.74
CA HIS A 254 12.89 -2.27 21.37
C HIS A 254 13.80 -3.27 20.66
N VAL A 255 14.08 -3.05 19.37
CA VAL A 255 14.88 -3.95 18.54
C VAL A 255 16.23 -3.29 18.25
N PRO A 256 17.34 -3.78 18.83
CA PRO A 256 18.65 -3.21 18.59
C PRO A 256 19.17 -3.60 17.20
N VAL A 257 19.68 -2.63 16.46
CA VAL A 257 20.28 -2.81 15.13
C VAL A 257 21.66 -2.20 15.13
N ARG A 258 22.66 -2.98 14.72
CA ARG A 258 24.04 -2.50 14.55
C ARG A 258 24.43 -2.58 13.08
N PHE A 259 25.05 -1.53 12.57
CA PHE A 259 25.37 -1.43 11.15
C PHE A 259 26.56 -0.51 10.90
N SER A 260 27.11 -0.59 9.68
CA SER A 260 28.15 0.29 9.18
C SER A 260 27.79 0.75 7.76
N ALA A 261 27.69 2.06 7.58
CA ALA A 261 27.45 2.68 6.28
C ALA A 261 28.80 2.90 5.55
N GLN A 262 28.87 2.49 4.28
CA GLN A 262 30.07 2.54 3.45
C GLN A 262 30.10 3.74 2.50
N LEU A 263 29.02 4.53 2.45
CA LEU A 263 28.85 5.67 1.55
C LEU A 263 28.29 6.87 2.31
N VAL A 264 28.75 8.08 1.97
CA VAL A 264 28.23 9.35 2.50
C VAL A 264 26.89 9.66 1.85
N GLY A 265 25.89 10.05 2.63
CA GLY A 265 24.59 10.49 2.13
C GLY A 265 23.41 10.01 2.95
N ASN A 266 22.20 10.16 2.39
CA ASN A 266 20.99 9.59 2.96
C ASN A 266 20.71 8.24 2.30
N ILE A 267 20.56 7.21 3.11
CA ILE A 267 20.33 5.84 2.69
C ILE A 267 19.01 5.37 3.32
N ASP A 268 18.03 5.04 2.49
CA ASP A 268 16.76 4.49 2.94
C ASP A 268 16.77 2.96 2.77
N LEU A 269 16.50 2.25 3.86
CA LEU A 269 16.40 0.79 3.92
C LEU A 269 14.95 0.37 4.20
N GLU A 270 14.48 -0.65 3.50
CA GLU A 270 13.21 -1.31 3.77
C GLU A 270 13.48 -2.59 4.58
N LEU A 271 12.97 -2.64 5.81
CA LEU A 271 13.08 -3.79 6.70
C LEU A 271 11.74 -4.51 6.75
N GLU A 272 11.75 -5.83 6.58
CA GLU A 272 10.58 -6.68 6.67
C GLU A 272 10.33 -7.05 8.14
N THR A 273 9.15 -6.77 8.65
CA THR A 273 8.70 -7.26 9.96
C THR A 273 7.85 -8.50 9.77
N SER A 274 8.01 -9.51 10.62
CA SER A 274 7.10 -10.66 10.64
C SER A 274 6.75 -11.09 12.06
N TYR A 275 5.52 -11.58 12.25
CA TYR A 275 5.01 -12.04 13.55
C TYR A 275 3.89 -13.07 13.37
N LEU A 276 3.54 -13.79 14.43
CA LEU A 276 2.41 -14.72 14.50
C LEU A 276 1.29 -14.10 15.33
N LEU A 277 0.05 -14.27 14.87
CA LEU A 277 -1.14 -13.99 15.69
C LEU A 277 -1.56 -15.26 16.43
N LEU A 278 -2.15 -15.09 17.61
CA LEU A 278 -2.64 -16.21 18.41
C LEU A 278 -3.61 -17.09 17.59
N GLY A 279 -3.24 -18.37 17.41
CA GLY A 279 -4.05 -19.34 16.65
C GLY A 279 -3.87 -19.31 15.14
N GLU A 280 -3.02 -18.43 14.59
CA GLU A 280 -2.64 -18.44 13.18
C GLU A 280 -1.36 -19.25 12.95
N THR A 281 -1.35 -20.10 11.92
CA THR A 281 -0.15 -20.84 11.50
C THR A 281 0.73 -20.03 10.54
N ARG A 282 0.19 -18.96 9.95
CA ARG A 282 0.87 -18.14 8.96
C ARG A 282 1.40 -16.86 9.62
N ARG A 283 2.65 -16.52 9.33
CA ARG A 283 3.21 -15.22 9.73
C ARG A 283 2.56 -14.08 8.96
N ARG A 284 2.17 -13.04 9.71
CA ARG A 284 1.88 -11.72 9.18
C ARG A 284 3.20 -11.03 8.85
N ILE A 285 3.19 -10.25 7.77
CA ILE A 285 4.38 -9.57 7.26
C ILE A 285 4.05 -8.09 7.08
N GLY A 286 4.94 -7.23 7.54
CA GLY A 286 4.91 -5.79 7.38
C GLY A 286 6.25 -5.25 6.91
N ARG A 287 6.31 -3.93 6.70
CA ARG A 287 7.51 -3.23 6.27
C ARG A 287 7.68 -1.96 7.07
N ILE A 288 8.92 -1.69 7.46
CA ILE A 288 9.30 -0.44 8.11
C ILE A 288 10.48 0.15 7.35
N HIS A 289 10.56 1.48 7.32
CA HIS A 289 11.65 2.18 6.65
C HIS A 289 12.64 2.69 7.69
N LEU A 290 13.93 2.44 7.47
CA LEU A 290 15.05 2.95 8.26
C LEU A 290 15.85 3.91 7.39
N THR A 291 15.86 5.19 7.77
CA THR A 291 16.60 6.24 7.09
C THR A 291 17.91 6.50 7.84
N ILE A 292 19.03 6.31 7.15
CA ILE A 292 20.39 6.52 7.68
C ILE A 292 20.99 7.75 6.99
N THR A 293 21.46 8.71 7.77
CA THR A 293 22.26 9.85 7.29
C THR A 293 23.72 9.63 7.67
N ALA A 294 24.52 9.18 6.71
CA ALA A 294 25.96 8.94 6.87
C ALA A 294 26.78 10.18 6.47
N ARG A 295 27.70 10.61 7.34
CA ARG A 295 28.56 11.78 7.14
C ARG A 295 30.03 11.41 7.07
N GLU A 296 30.83 12.28 6.46
CA GLU A 296 32.29 12.10 6.43
C GLU A 296 32.87 12.15 7.85
N PRO A 297 33.74 11.18 8.23
CA PRO A 297 34.40 11.20 9.54
C PRO A 297 35.42 12.34 9.66
N LEU A 298 35.96 12.79 8.52
CA LEU A 298 36.89 13.90 8.41
C LEU A 298 36.76 14.59 7.06
N SER A 299 37.09 15.87 7.02
CA SER A 299 37.24 16.66 5.80
C SER A 299 38.69 17.10 5.66
N VAL A 300 39.27 16.93 4.48
CA VAL A 300 40.64 17.38 4.17
C VAL A 300 40.59 18.47 3.12
N LYS A 301 41.14 19.64 3.45
CA LYS A 301 41.40 20.70 2.48
C LYS A 301 42.90 20.79 2.24
N SER A 302 43.32 20.63 1.00
CA SER A 302 44.71 20.85 0.60
C SER A 302 44.87 22.19 -0.12
N GLY A 303 46.07 22.75 -0.04
CA GLY A 303 46.42 23.99 -0.73
C GLY A 303 47.93 24.14 -0.89
N VAL A 304 48.32 24.96 -1.85
CA VAL A 304 49.73 25.33 -2.08
C VAL A 304 49.89 26.78 -1.69
N LEU A 305 50.92 27.07 -0.89
CA LEU A 305 51.26 28.40 -0.42
C LEU A 305 52.66 28.77 -0.90
N SER A 306 52.88 30.05 -1.18
CA SER A 306 54.23 30.59 -1.32
C SER A 306 54.95 30.58 0.03
N MET A 307 56.26 30.77 0.02
CA MET A 307 57.05 30.95 1.26
C MET A 307 56.53 32.10 2.13
N ASN A 308 55.81 33.06 1.54
CA ASN A 308 55.20 34.19 2.25
C ASN A 308 53.78 33.90 2.74
N GLY A 309 53.29 32.66 2.62
CA GLY A 309 51.96 32.23 3.07
C GLY A 309 50.80 32.62 2.13
N LEU A 310 51.08 33.14 0.93
CA LEU A 310 50.03 33.49 -0.05
C LEU A 310 49.62 32.26 -0.86
N PRO A 311 48.31 32.05 -1.15
CA PRO A 311 47.83 30.95 -1.99
C PRO A 311 48.44 30.98 -3.39
N LEU A 312 48.90 29.83 -3.87
CA LEU A 312 49.44 29.63 -5.21
C LEU A 312 48.51 28.74 -6.03
N ALA A 313 48.27 29.13 -7.29
CA ALA A 313 47.46 28.36 -8.22
C ALA A 313 48.23 27.22 -8.92
N SER A 314 49.56 27.27 -8.93
CA SER A 314 50.41 26.25 -9.56
C SER A 314 51.76 26.14 -8.88
N ILE A 315 52.27 24.91 -8.80
CA ILE A 315 53.57 24.54 -8.26
C ILE A 315 54.69 24.75 -9.30
N LEU A 316 54.33 24.79 -10.60
CA LEU A 316 55.31 24.77 -11.71
C LEU A 316 56.06 26.08 -11.92
N ASN A 317 55.57 27.20 -11.36
CA ASN A 317 56.10 28.53 -11.63
C ASN A 317 56.97 29.10 -10.49
N HIS A 318 57.08 28.40 -9.36
CA HIS A 318 57.79 28.88 -8.18
C HIS A 318 58.78 27.84 -7.67
N SER A 319 60.03 28.25 -7.44
CA SER A 319 61.12 27.37 -6.99
C SER A 319 61.00 26.92 -5.53
N GLU A 320 60.20 27.63 -4.71
CA GLU A 320 59.95 27.29 -3.31
C GLU A 320 58.46 27.47 -2.97
N TYR A 321 57.86 26.44 -2.39
CA TYR A 321 56.44 26.39 -2.04
C TYR A 321 56.23 25.53 -0.79
N VAL A 322 55.13 25.77 -0.08
CA VAL A 322 54.66 25.00 1.06
C VAL A 322 53.36 24.32 0.69
N ILE A 323 53.28 23.00 0.89
CA ILE A 323 52.03 22.26 0.74
C ILE A 323 51.35 22.20 2.12
N LYS A 324 50.10 22.63 2.18
CA LYS A 324 49.29 22.63 3.40
C LYS A 324 48.14 21.62 3.26
N ALA A 325 47.94 20.80 4.29
CA ALA A 325 46.70 20.06 4.50
C ALA A 325 46.04 20.56 5.79
N GLU A 326 44.76 20.86 5.71
CA GLU A 326 43.91 21.20 6.85
C GLU A 326 42.89 20.09 7.02
N VAL A 327 43.02 19.33 8.12
CA VAL A 327 42.13 18.22 8.43
C VAL A 327 41.17 18.67 9.52
N THR A 328 39.88 18.64 9.22
CA THR A 328 38.81 18.86 10.21
C THR A 328 38.15 17.51 10.48
N ALA A 329 38.22 17.03 11.72
CA ALA A 329 37.65 15.74 12.10
C ALA A 329 36.31 15.93 12.82
N ASN A 330 35.31 15.13 12.45
CA ASN A 330 34.03 15.04 13.15
C ASN A 330 34.02 13.88 14.17
N ALA A 331 35.11 13.10 14.22
CA ALA A 331 35.34 11.98 15.12
C ALA A 331 36.70 12.11 15.82
N ASN A 332 36.85 11.34 16.90
CA ASN A 332 38.15 11.09 17.51
C ASN A 332 38.98 10.21 16.56
N ILE A 333 39.82 10.84 15.75
CA ILE A 333 40.71 10.17 14.80
C ILE A 333 42.17 10.26 15.26
N ILE A 334 42.94 9.21 14.95
CA ILE A 334 44.40 9.22 15.08
C ILE A 334 44.96 9.22 13.66
N ILE A 335 45.61 10.33 13.28
CA ILE A 335 46.30 10.43 11.98
C ILE A 335 47.70 9.83 12.17
N THR A 336 47.93 8.65 11.60
CA THR A 336 49.22 7.95 11.70
C THR A 336 50.20 8.35 10.61
N HIS A 337 49.71 8.72 9.41
CA HIS A 337 50.52 9.13 8.27
C HIS A 337 49.74 10.08 7.36
N VAL A 338 50.44 10.98 6.66
CA VAL A 338 49.90 11.83 5.60
C VAL A 338 50.80 11.69 4.38
N GLU A 339 50.23 11.23 3.26
CA GLU A 339 50.95 11.03 2.00
C GLU A 339 50.49 12.04 0.94
N TRP A 340 51.44 12.53 0.14
CA TRP A 340 51.18 13.45 -0.95
C TRP A 340 51.41 12.74 -2.29
N LEU A 341 50.34 12.50 -3.04
CA LEU A 341 50.41 11.89 -4.37
C LEU A 341 50.40 12.98 -5.44
N LEU A 342 51.47 13.06 -6.22
CA LEU A 342 51.55 13.91 -7.41
C LEU A 342 50.99 13.15 -8.61
N VAL A 343 49.81 13.53 -9.09
CA VAL A 343 49.27 12.97 -10.33
C VAL A 343 49.91 13.69 -11.51
N SER A 344 50.88 13.04 -12.18
CA SER A 344 51.39 13.52 -13.46
C SER A 344 50.35 13.27 -14.54
N SER A 345 49.68 14.31 -15.03
CA SER A 345 48.90 14.18 -16.27
C SER A 345 49.84 13.82 -17.42
N PRO A 346 49.51 12.83 -18.27
CA PRO A 346 50.29 12.58 -19.46
C PRO A 346 50.17 13.79 -20.38
N ILE A 347 51.30 14.41 -20.69
CA ILE A 347 51.37 15.46 -21.70
C ILE A 347 51.07 14.78 -23.04
N VAL A 348 49.91 15.08 -23.61
CA VAL A 348 49.62 14.77 -25.02
C VAL A 348 50.49 15.72 -25.85
N HIS A 349 51.45 15.14 -26.56
CA HIS A 349 52.36 15.83 -27.47
C HIS A 349 51.64 16.50 -28.64
#